data_AF-A0AAV2ZG68-F1
#
_entry.id   AF-A0AAV2ZG68-F1
#
_cell.length_a   1.000
_cell.length_b   1.000
_cell.length_c   1.000
_cell.angle_alpha   90.00
_cell.angle_beta   90.00
_cell.angle_gamma   90.00
#
_symmetry.space_group_name_H-M   'P 1'
#
loop_
_entity.id
_entity.type
_entity.pdbx_description
1 polymer ?
#
loop_
_entity_poly.entity_id
_entity_poly.type
_entity_poly.pdbx_seq_one_letter_code
_entity_poly.pdbx_strand_id
1 'polypeptide(L)'
;MQATALLMVTVISLALLNYYGLTKSMMTRTTMLGDTTELYADRYHVRTSAISNKVRKMAEHGNDTTRMRMIEDANPALDPNVVRSAAPSPARAEDPEHLLKKLYPGNYDDSNIHIVYSTSCYQGHRMLLSATLQLSATRSGQKGPITQIISGCKEEDKAKILEEPRFYYDFRIHFSPGYSPTPVPGVNDDYSPYNKPFSLRDFLLTADPPVKHDIVALIDGDFVFFKPMEVNTGRVMSKYYRGSRNASNVTDEVSRGVAIAQDWRPYMGSGWFAEDNGRAKKLCEGRPCDQVTPEEALEYYAGTGPPYIMTRRDMQLFVEDYCNFVVTGRTMVDDDWMTEMYGYAVAAANHGIRHTVLSNLGVTHPEYENEGNEYWSFIDDNFTANPCADPFNVNLPEDPPIGLHYCQEYGLYPQGREAGGQYFYKYGMPREIIECSSELLALPSADDWNAIDTLFADDPSKRVFKRHEVWTECAVIKSINHALRRLKEAICPSGFNTFQAFKMIREPATPSPEPETEAPSEQDTQPPESSEAEVPVAEIPVEEIPSPELDIGDEGTVPETTDPKPDDPAQQETTS
;
A
#
# COMPACT_ATOMS: atom_id res chain seq x y z
N MET A 1 -22.95 -35.24 -48.06
CA MET A 1 -23.66 -33.96 -47.77
C MET A 1 -24.39 -33.97 -46.43
N GLN A 2 -25.06 -35.05 -46.00
CA GLN A 2 -25.74 -35.07 -44.69
C GLN A 2 -24.79 -35.06 -43.47
N ALA A 3 -23.64 -35.73 -43.54
CA ALA A 3 -22.68 -35.76 -42.42
C ALA A 3 -22.00 -34.40 -42.16
N THR A 4 -21.73 -33.62 -43.21
CA THR A 4 -21.14 -32.27 -43.10
C THR A 4 -22.11 -31.24 -42.54
N ALA A 5 -23.41 -31.37 -42.84
CA ALA A 5 -24.44 -30.51 -42.26
C ALA A 5 -24.60 -30.74 -40.74
N LEU A 6 -24.54 -32.01 -40.30
CA LEU A 6 -24.65 -32.35 -38.88
C LEU A 6 -23.45 -31.82 -38.07
N LEU A 7 -22.24 -31.89 -38.63
CA LEU A 7 -21.02 -31.37 -38.01
C LEU A 7 -21.10 -29.84 -37.83
N MET A 8 -21.56 -29.11 -38.85
CA MET A 8 -21.74 -27.65 -38.80
C MET A 8 -22.75 -27.23 -37.74
N VAL A 9 -23.89 -27.92 -37.63
CA VAL A 9 -24.90 -27.63 -36.59
C VAL A 9 -24.32 -27.86 -35.18
N THR A 10 -23.50 -28.88 -35.00
CA THR A 10 -22.88 -29.20 -33.71
C THR A 10 -21.86 -28.13 -33.29
N VAL A 11 -21.03 -27.68 -34.23
CA VAL A 11 -20.04 -26.61 -33.98
C VAL A 11 -20.73 -25.27 -33.68
N ILE A 12 -21.78 -24.92 -34.41
CA ILE A 12 -22.56 -23.70 -34.15
C ILE A 12 -23.24 -23.75 -32.78
N SER A 13 -23.78 -24.92 -32.39
CA SER A 13 -24.43 -25.09 -31.10
C SER A 13 -23.43 -24.97 -29.93
N LEU A 14 -22.23 -25.51 -30.08
CA LEU A 14 -21.15 -25.38 -29.10
C LEU A 14 -20.65 -23.93 -28.99
N ALA A 15 -20.52 -23.22 -30.12
CA ALA A 15 -20.14 -21.81 -30.12
C ALA A 15 -21.18 -20.92 -29.44
N LEU A 16 -22.48 -21.18 -29.67
CA LEU A 16 -23.58 -20.46 -29.03
C LEU A 16 -23.67 -20.73 -27.53
N LEU A 17 -23.45 -21.97 -27.09
CA LEU A 17 -23.41 -22.33 -25.67
C LEU A 17 -22.22 -21.66 -24.95
N ASN A 18 -21.04 -21.63 -25.57
CA ASN A 18 -19.88 -20.92 -25.04
C ASN A 18 -20.11 -19.40 -24.98
N TYR A 19 -20.73 -18.83 -26.01
CA TYR A 19 -21.08 -17.39 -26.04
C TYR A 19 -22.07 -17.03 -24.92
N TYR A 20 -23.12 -17.85 -24.71
CA TYR A 20 -24.08 -17.63 -23.62
C TYR A 20 -23.46 -17.83 -22.22
N GLY A 21 -22.51 -18.75 -22.07
CA GLY A 21 -21.75 -18.90 -20.82
C GLY A 21 -20.89 -17.67 -20.51
N LEU A 22 -20.21 -17.12 -21.52
CA LEU A 22 -19.40 -15.91 -21.42
C LEU A 22 -20.23 -14.67 -21.07
N THR A 23 -21.37 -14.46 -21.73
CA THR A 23 -22.22 -13.28 -21.47
C THR A 23 -22.89 -13.34 -20.10
N LYS A 24 -23.30 -14.53 -19.63
CA LYS A 24 -23.86 -14.72 -18.29
C LYS A 24 -22.81 -14.49 -17.19
N SER A 25 -21.57 -14.93 -17.42
CA SER A 25 -20.44 -14.66 -16.52
C SER A 25 -20.12 -13.17 -16.43
N MET A 26 -20.09 -12.47 -17.58
CA MET A 26 -19.87 -11.01 -17.62
C MET A 26 -20.97 -10.22 -16.91
N MET A 27 -22.26 -10.54 -17.14
CA MET A 27 -23.36 -9.85 -16.47
C MET A 27 -23.34 -10.05 -14.94
N THR A 28 -22.94 -11.22 -14.45
CA THR A 28 -22.83 -11.48 -13.00
C THR A 28 -21.64 -10.71 -12.38
N ARG A 29 -20.58 -10.45 -13.17
CA ARG A 29 -19.41 -9.66 -12.76
C ARG A 29 -19.74 -8.18 -12.62
N THR A 30 -20.56 -7.61 -13.52
CA THR A 30 -20.94 -6.18 -13.48
C THR A 30 -21.80 -5.84 -12.26
N THR A 31 -22.72 -6.72 -11.84
CA THR A 31 -23.54 -6.49 -10.65
C THR A 31 -22.74 -6.58 -9.35
N MET A 32 -21.77 -7.50 -9.25
CA MET A 32 -20.91 -7.65 -8.07
C MET A 32 -19.92 -6.48 -7.88
N LEU A 33 -19.41 -5.89 -8.97
CA LEU A 33 -18.53 -4.73 -8.91
C LEU A 33 -19.27 -3.40 -8.67
N GLY A 34 -20.52 -3.27 -9.14
CA GLY A 34 -21.34 -2.08 -8.89
C GLY A 34 -21.71 -1.91 -7.41
N ASP A 35 -22.17 -2.98 -6.75
CA ASP A 35 -22.60 -2.93 -5.34
C ASP A 35 -21.44 -2.68 -4.36
N THR A 36 -20.20 -3.05 -4.72
CA THR A 36 -19.04 -2.90 -3.83
C THR A 36 -18.40 -1.51 -3.89
N THR A 37 -18.52 -0.81 -5.03
CA THR A 37 -17.95 0.54 -5.22
C THR A 37 -18.86 1.63 -4.66
N GLU A 38 -20.17 1.51 -4.78
CA GLU A 38 -21.14 2.49 -4.28
C GLU A 38 -21.22 2.52 -2.75
N LEU A 39 -21.11 1.35 -2.10
CA LEU A 39 -21.08 1.20 -0.63
C LEU A 39 -19.79 1.73 0.04
N TYR A 40 -18.71 1.88 -0.73
CA TYR A 40 -17.42 2.40 -0.23
C TYR A 40 -17.40 3.93 -0.24
N ALA A 41 -17.98 4.57 -1.26
CA ALA A 41 -18.04 6.03 -1.39
C ALA A 41 -18.94 6.66 -0.32
N ASP A 42 -20.11 6.07 -0.06
CA ASP A 42 -21.12 6.64 0.84
C ASP A 42 -20.70 6.63 2.32
N ARG A 43 -19.92 5.61 2.75
CA ARG A 43 -19.41 5.52 4.12
C ARG A 43 -18.25 6.46 4.42
N TYR A 44 -17.52 6.93 3.40
CA TYR A 44 -16.40 7.86 3.59
C TYR A 44 -16.90 9.29 3.83
N HIS A 45 -17.95 9.73 3.13
CA HIS A 45 -18.53 11.07 3.26
C HIS A 45 -19.17 11.36 4.62
N VAL A 46 -19.80 10.37 5.26
CA VAL A 46 -20.45 10.56 6.57
C VAL A 46 -19.42 10.75 7.70
N ARG A 47 -18.18 10.26 7.55
CA ARG A 47 -17.17 10.25 8.62
C ARG A 47 -16.29 11.51 8.65
N THR A 48 -16.03 12.13 7.50
CA THR A 48 -15.20 13.35 7.40
C THR A 48 -15.92 14.59 7.95
N SER A 49 -17.24 14.69 7.78
CA SER A 49 -18.05 15.79 8.31
C SER A 49 -18.17 15.79 9.85
N ALA A 50 -18.15 14.60 10.48
CA ALA A 50 -18.21 14.45 11.93
C ALA A 50 -16.89 14.82 12.64
N ILE A 51 -15.75 14.58 11.98
CA ILE A 51 -14.42 14.89 12.52
C ILE A 51 -14.14 16.40 12.47
N SER A 52 -14.50 17.07 11.37
CA SER A 52 -14.32 18.52 11.22
C SER A 52 -15.05 19.34 12.30
N ASN A 53 -16.26 18.92 12.70
CA ASN A 53 -17.02 19.58 13.76
C ASN A 53 -16.46 19.34 15.18
N LYS A 54 -15.70 18.26 15.40
CA LYS A 54 -15.08 17.94 16.69
C LYS A 54 -13.77 18.72 16.89
N VAL A 55 -13.00 18.92 15.82
CA VAL A 55 -11.77 19.74 15.82
C VAL A 55 -12.09 21.21 16.08
N ARG A 56 -13.19 21.74 15.53
CA ARG A 56 -13.64 23.12 15.79
C ARG A 56 -13.96 23.40 17.26
N LYS A 57 -14.45 22.41 18.02
CA LYS A 57 -14.80 22.56 19.45
C LYS A 57 -13.60 22.44 20.40
N MET A 58 -12.46 21.92 19.94
CA MET A 58 -11.26 21.76 20.77
C MET A 58 -10.34 22.99 20.73
N ALA A 59 -10.53 23.90 19.77
CA ALA A 59 -9.73 25.11 19.61
C ALA A 59 -10.14 26.28 20.56
N GLU A 60 -11.22 26.13 21.34
CA GLU A 60 -11.77 27.23 22.14
C GLU A 60 -11.31 27.26 23.61
N HIS A 61 -10.51 26.30 24.11
CA HIS A 61 -10.17 26.21 25.54
C HIS A 61 -8.71 25.81 25.82
N GLY A 62 -7.78 26.75 25.67
CA GLY A 62 -6.39 26.50 26.09
C GLY A 62 -5.56 27.75 26.25
N ASN A 63 -5.64 28.39 27.41
CA ASN A 63 -4.66 29.38 27.84
C ASN A 63 -4.52 29.30 29.37
N ASP A 64 -3.45 28.68 29.89
CA ASP A 64 -2.71 29.26 31.01
C ASP A 64 -1.32 28.63 31.19
N THR A 65 -0.42 29.50 31.59
CA THR A 65 1.04 29.39 31.75
C THR A 65 1.39 28.98 33.18
N THR A 66 2.60 28.41 33.43
CA THR A 66 3.59 28.91 34.42
C THR A 66 4.82 27.98 34.57
N ARG A 67 5.96 28.49 34.10
CA ARG A 67 7.32 28.62 34.70
C ARG A 67 7.76 27.70 35.89
N MET A 68 8.91 27.03 35.73
CA MET A 68 9.92 26.91 36.80
C MET A 68 11.35 26.73 36.23
N ARG A 69 12.37 27.07 37.03
CA ARG A 69 13.74 27.47 36.64
C ARG A 69 14.78 26.71 37.47
N MET A 70 15.97 26.49 36.87
CA MET A 70 17.30 26.13 37.45
C MET A 70 17.46 24.66 37.91
N ILE A 71 18.57 23.96 37.61
CA ILE A 71 19.92 24.14 38.18
C ILE A 71 21.02 23.72 37.18
N GLU A 72 22.12 24.48 37.14
CA GLU A 72 23.43 24.19 36.53
C GLU A 72 24.25 23.25 37.42
N ASP A 73 25.10 22.38 36.83
CA ASP A 73 26.48 22.20 37.30
C ASP A 73 27.35 21.44 36.29
N ALA A 74 28.66 21.69 36.38
CA ALA A 74 29.64 21.72 35.30
C ALA A 74 30.65 20.55 35.29
N ASN A 75 31.08 20.14 34.08
CA ASN A 75 32.46 19.84 33.56
C ASN A 75 33.45 18.93 34.37
N PRO A 76 34.62 18.45 33.82
CA PRO A 76 35.25 18.68 32.51
C PRO A 76 35.84 17.42 31.81
N ALA A 77 36.60 17.70 30.75
CA ALA A 77 37.09 16.85 29.66
C ALA A 77 38.43 16.08 29.88
N LEU A 78 38.78 15.33 28.80
CA LEU A 78 40.09 14.96 28.23
C LEU A 78 40.57 13.51 28.41
N ASP A 79 40.81 12.80 27.29
CA ASP A 79 42.17 12.58 26.75
C ASP A 79 42.14 12.00 25.31
N PRO A 80 42.87 12.58 24.33
CA PRO A 80 43.04 12.03 22.99
C PRO A 80 44.36 11.26 22.80
N ASN A 81 44.31 10.25 21.92
CA ASN A 81 45.42 9.50 21.28
C ASN A 81 45.77 8.12 21.85
N VAL A 82 45.32 7.05 21.17
CA VAL A 82 46.21 5.94 20.78
C VAL A 82 45.80 5.44 19.38
N VAL A 83 46.65 5.72 18.40
CA VAL A 83 46.66 5.11 17.07
C VAL A 83 47.38 3.77 17.15
N ARG A 84 46.70 2.67 16.81
CA ARG A 84 47.33 1.46 16.26
C ARG A 84 46.42 0.84 15.20
N SER A 85 46.84 0.98 13.95
CA SER A 85 46.32 0.25 12.81
C SER A 85 46.66 -1.24 12.97
N ALA A 86 45.63 -2.04 13.26
CA ALA A 86 45.66 -3.49 13.12
C ALA A 86 44.76 -3.84 11.94
N ALA A 87 45.22 -4.77 11.10
CA ALA A 87 44.42 -5.35 10.03
C ALA A 87 43.06 -5.85 10.58
N PRO A 88 41.96 -5.74 9.81
CA PRO A 88 40.64 -6.11 10.30
C PRO A 88 40.62 -7.61 10.62
N SER A 89 40.61 -7.91 11.91
CA SER A 89 40.18 -9.20 12.44
C SER A 89 38.74 -9.42 11.93
N PRO A 90 38.34 -10.65 11.54
CA PRO A 90 36.94 -10.91 11.24
C PRO A 90 36.11 -10.42 12.42
N ALA A 91 35.25 -9.44 12.17
CA ALA A 91 34.52 -8.74 13.21
C ALA A 91 33.78 -9.80 14.03
N ARG A 92 34.15 -9.89 15.31
CA ARG A 92 33.40 -10.70 16.27
C ARG A 92 31.98 -10.14 16.22
N ALA A 93 31.01 -10.96 15.81
CA ALA A 93 29.61 -10.54 15.74
C ALA A 93 29.25 -9.83 17.05
N GLU A 94 28.89 -8.55 16.96
CA GLU A 94 28.47 -7.79 18.13
C GLU A 94 27.22 -8.44 18.72
N ASP A 95 27.08 -8.33 20.05
CA ASP A 95 25.88 -8.81 20.74
C ASP A 95 24.62 -8.20 20.11
N PRO A 96 23.65 -9.01 19.64
CA PRO A 96 22.40 -8.51 19.05
C PRO A 96 21.67 -7.50 19.93
N GLU A 97 21.71 -7.66 21.26
CA GLU A 97 21.04 -6.71 22.17
C GLU A 97 21.72 -5.34 22.16
N HIS A 98 23.03 -5.29 22.00
CA HIS A 98 23.80 -4.06 21.86
C HIS A 98 23.51 -3.37 20.52
N LEU A 99 23.38 -4.13 19.44
CA LEU A 99 23.05 -3.60 18.11
C LEU A 99 21.68 -2.93 18.09
N LEU A 100 20.68 -3.52 18.75
CA LEU A 100 19.33 -2.94 18.85
C LEU A 100 19.30 -1.56 19.52
N LYS A 101 20.32 -1.21 20.32
CA LYS A 101 20.43 0.08 21.02
C LYS A 101 21.19 1.14 20.22
N LYS A 102 21.91 0.76 19.15
CA LYS A 102 22.62 1.71 18.28
C LYS A 102 21.63 2.35 17.30
N LEU A 103 21.77 3.66 17.09
CA LEU A 103 20.89 4.39 16.17
C LEU A 103 21.07 3.94 14.71
N TYR A 104 22.29 3.54 14.34
CA TYR A 104 22.66 3.00 13.03
C TYR A 104 23.76 1.97 13.24
N PRO A 105 23.41 0.72 13.55
CA PRO A 105 24.41 -0.28 13.86
C PRO A 105 25.44 -0.34 12.72
N GLY A 106 25.03 -0.26 11.46
CA GLY A 106 25.91 -0.25 10.29
C GLY A 106 25.69 -1.48 9.43
N ASN A 107 26.08 -1.40 8.16
CA ASN A 107 25.87 -2.45 7.15
C ASN A 107 26.71 -3.71 7.47
N TYR A 108 26.26 -4.54 8.41
CA TYR A 108 27.05 -5.62 8.99
C TYR A 108 27.02 -6.94 8.22
N ASP A 109 26.08 -7.13 7.30
CA ASP A 109 25.79 -8.43 6.71
C ASP A 109 26.03 -8.50 5.18
N ASP A 110 26.73 -7.50 4.64
CA ASP A 110 27.03 -7.34 3.20
C ASP A 110 25.79 -7.39 2.30
N SER A 111 24.59 -7.16 2.86
CA SER A 111 23.37 -7.05 2.08
C SER A 111 23.45 -5.89 1.11
N ASN A 112 22.91 -6.07 -0.09
CA ASN A 112 22.80 -5.00 -1.08
C ASN A 112 21.39 -4.40 -1.16
N ILE A 113 20.44 -4.93 -0.36
CA ILE A 113 19.04 -4.46 -0.33
C ILE A 113 18.80 -3.60 0.90
N HIS A 114 18.18 -2.44 0.70
CA HIS A 114 17.68 -1.56 1.75
C HIS A 114 16.16 -1.50 1.65
N ILE A 115 15.48 -2.07 2.64
CA ILE A 115 14.01 -2.06 2.69
C ILE A 115 13.56 -0.74 3.30
N VAL A 116 12.61 -0.08 2.67
CA VAL A 116 12.03 1.17 3.12
C VAL A 116 10.52 1.08 3.10
N TYR A 117 9.87 1.72 4.06
CA TYR A 117 8.42 1.91 4.06
C TYR A 117 8.08 3.24 4.69
N SER A 118 6.98 3.84 4.24
CA SER A 118 6.53 5.15 4.71
C SER A 118 5.29 5.04 5.58
N THR A 119 5.19 5.91 6.58
CA THR A 119 4.03 6.04 7.47
C THR A 119 3.81 7.51 7.83
N SER A 120 2.58 7.87 8.19
CA SER A 120 2.33 9.19 8.80
C SER A 120 2.59 9.13 10.31
N CYS A 121 3.01 10.24 10.92
CA CYS A 121 3.31 10.31 12.35
C CYS A 121 2.15 9.81 13.23
N TYR A 122 0.93 10.22 12.87
CA TYR A 122 -0.31 9.92 13.59
C TYR A 122 -1.11 8.78 12.94
N GLN A 123 -0.48 7.97 12.09
CA GLN A 123 -1.13 6.81 11.50
C GLN A 123 -1.56 5.82 12.58
N GLY A 124 -2.80 5.34 12.47
CA GLY A 124 -3.34 4.32 13.38
C GLY A 124 -2.44 3.09 13.43
N HIS A 125 -2.17 2.59 14.63
CA HIS A 125 -1.36 1.39 14.89
C HIS A 125 0.08 1.44 14.36
N ARG A 126 0.64 2.62 14.00
CA ARG A 126 2.01 2.75 13.43
C ARG A 126 3.05 1.89 14.16
N MET A 127 3.11 2.01 15.49
CA MET A 127 4.08 1.29 16.32
C MET A 127 3.89 -0.24 16.25
N LEU A 128 2.64 -0.71 16.25
CA LEU A 128 2.33 -2.14 16.18
C LEU A 128 2.65 -2.73 14.80
N LEU A 129 2.28 -2.03 13.73
CA LEU A 129 2.57 -2.47 12.35
C LEU A 129 4.10 -2.52 12.13
N SER A 130 4.82 -1.48 12.57
CA SER A 130 6.29 -1.44 12.55
C SER A 130 6.92 -2.59 13.34
N ALA A 131 6.45 -2.86 14.56
CA ALA A 131 6.95 -3.98 15.36
C ALA A 131 6.68 -5.35 14.71
N THR A 132 5.50 -5.51 14.08
CA THR A 132 5.12 -6.74 13.36
C THR A 132 6.02 -6.98 12.16
N LEU A 133 6.28 -5.93 11.37
CA LEU A 133 7.20 -5.97 10.23
C LEU A 133 8.62 -6.32 10.69
N GLN A 134 9.15 -5.63 11.71
CA GLN A 134 10.49 -5.88 12.26
C GLN A 134 10.67 -7.32 12.76
N LEU A 135 9.73 -7.82 13.57
CA LEU A 135 9.84 -9.16 14.16
C LEU A 135 9.67 -10.26 13.11
N SER A 136 8.77 -10.07 12.14
CA SER A 136 8.63 -11.03 11.04
C SER A 136 9.87 -11.07 10.14
N ALA A 137 10.48 -9.91 9.87
CA ALA A 137 11.76 -9.80 9.16
C ALA A 137 12.91 -10.48 9.93
N THR A 138 12.99 -10.28 11.24
CA THR A 138 13.98 -10.98 12.09
C THR A 138 13.77 -12.49 12.03
N ARG A 139 12.53 -12.97 12.13
CA ARG A 139 12.19 -14.41 12.09
C ARG A 139 12.48 -15.03 10.74
N SER A 140 12.22 -14.32 9.64
CA SER A 140 12.49 -14.83 8.29
C SER A 140 13.99 -14.86 7.97
N GLY A 141 14.82 -14.16 8.75
CA GLY A 141 16.24 -14.01 8.47
C GLY A 141 16.52 -12.95 7.41
N GLN A 142 15.64 -11.95 7.27
CA GLN A 142 15.85 -10.81 6.39
C GLN A 142 17.19 -10.13 6.68
N LYS A 143 17.87 -9.73 5.61
CA LYS A 143 19.17 -9.03 5.65
C LYS A 143 19.08 -7.60 5.12
N GLY A 144 20.07 -6.78 5.46
CA GLY A 144 20.14 -5.36 5.15
C GLY A 144 19.25 -4.49 6.03
N PRO A 145 19.41 -3.16 5.98
CA PRO A 145 18.63 -2.26 6.81
C PRO A 145 17.15 -2.23 6.44
N ILE A 146 16.34 -1.96 7.45
CA ILE A 146 14.93 -1.57 7.31
C ILE A 146 14.79 -0.14 7.81
N THR A 147 14.34 0.78 6.95
CA THR A 147 14.04 2.17 7.36
C THR A 147 12.55 2.45 7.32
N GLN A 148 12.04 2.90 8.46
CA GLN A 148 10.73 3.54 8.54
C GLN A 148 10.87 5.03 8.27
N ILE A 149 10.24 5.49 7.20
CA ILE A 149 10.09 6.91 6.92
C ILE A 149 8.80 7.39 7.60
N ILE A 150 8.89 8.43 8.43
CA ILE A 150 7.76 8.94 9.21
C ILE A 150 7.53 10.42 8.85
N SER A 151 6.39 10.70 8.25
CA SER A 151 6.02 12.02 7.75
C SER A 151 5.18 12.81 8.74
N GLY A 152 5.47 14.11 8.87
CA GLY A 152 4.60 15.07 9.56
C GLY A 152 4.67 15.04 11.09
N CYS A 153 5.78 14.58 11.68
CA CYS A 153 5.97 14.63 13.13
C CYS A 153 6.38 16.01 13.62
N LYS A 154 5.85 16.39 14.80
CA LYS A 154 6.40 17.50 15.60
C LYS A 154 7.68 17.06 16.31
N GLU A 155 8.53 18.00 16.69
CA GLU A 155 9.79 17.70 17.41
C GLU A 155 9.58 16.89 18.70
N GLU A 156 8.51 17.20 19.45
CA GLU A 156 8.14 16.46 20.66
C GLU A 156 7.77 14.99 20.40
N ASP A 157 7.19 14.69 19.23
CA ASP A 157 6.83 13.34 18.83
C ASP A 157 8.06 12.59 18.28
N LYS A 158 8.96 13.29 17.57
CA LYS A 158 10.21 12.70 17.10
C LYS A 158 11.04 12.12 18.24
N ALA A 159 11.17 12.86 19.35
CA ALA A 159 11.89 12.40 20.54
C ALA A 159 11.29 11.10 21.10
N LYS A 160 9.96 11.06 21.30
CA LYS A 160 9.25 9.86 21.78
C LYS A 160 9.41 8.67 20.84
N ILE A 161 9.35 8.92 19.53
CA ILE A 161 9.50 7.88 18.51
C ILE A 161 10.91 7.30 18.51
N LEU A 162 11.93 8.12 18.73
CA LEU A 162 13.31 7.65 18.83
C LEU A 162 13.55 6.75 20.05
N GLU A 163 12.74 6.89 21.10
CA GLU A 163 12.74 6.05 22.30
C GLU A 163 11.94 4.74 22.15
N GLU A 164 11.23 4.55 21.04
CA GLU A 164 10.45 3.33 20.80
C GLU A 164 11.36 2.09 20.72
N PRO A 165 10.92 0.95 21.26
CA PRO A 165 11.68 -0.29 21.19
C PRO A 165 11.85 -0.75 19.74
N ARG A 166 13.04 -1.26 19.44
CA ARG A 166 13.41 -1.82 18.15
C ARG A 166 13.56 -3.33 18.25
N PHE A 167 13.15 -4.04 17.21
CA PHE A 167 13.12 -5.50 17.17
C PHE A 167 13.85 -6.10 15.97
N TYR A 168 14.41 -5.26 15.10
CA TYR A 168 15.23 -5.65 13.96
C TYR A 168 16.63 -5.07 14.10
N TYR A 169 17.64 -5.87 13.77
CA TYR A 169 19.04 -5.60 14.14
C TYR A 169 19.58 -4.31 13.50
N ASP A 170 19.12 -3.94 12.30
CA ASP A 170 19.46 -2.67 11.61
C ASP A 170 18.18 -1.93 11.21
N PHE A 171 17.40 -1.58 12.23
CA PHE A 171 16.21 -0.74 12.10
C PHE A 171 16.57 0.74 12.22
N ARG A 172 16.12 1.53 11.25
CA ARG A 172 16.41 2.97 11.15
C ARG A 172 15.11 3.77 11.02
N ILE A 173 15.18 5.02 11.43
CA ILE A 173 14.06 5.96 11.33
C ILE A 173 14.54 7.17 10.53
N HIS A 174 13.73 7.58 9.54
CA HIS A 174 13.91 8.82 8.79
C HIS A 174 12.68 9.70 9.02
N PHE A 175 12.86 10.91 9.54
CA PHE A 175 11.76 11.86 9.65
C PHE A 175 11.70 12.74 8.42
N SER A 176 10.50 12.88 7.85
CA SER A 176 10.23 13.80 6.73
C SER A 176 9.13 14.79 7.10
N PRO A 177 9.01 15.91 6.36
CA PRO A 177 7.82 16.76 6.40
C PRO A 177 6.53 15.97 6.15
N GLY A 178 5.39 16.55 6.54
CA GLY A 178 4.08 16.07 6.09
C GLY A 178 3.79 16.61 4.70
N TYR A 179 3.20 15.78 3.84
CA TYR A 179 2.87 16.13 2.45
C TYR A 179 1.36 16.04 2.16
N SER A 180 0.54 16.04 3.21
CA SER A 180 -0.91 16.15 3.18
C SER A 180 -1.31 17.28 4.15
N PRO A 181 -1.71 18.46 3.65
CA PRO A 181 -1.92 18.82 2.25
C PRO A 181 -0.64 18.82 1.41
N THR A 182 -0.79 18.68 0.09
CA THR A 182 0.33 18.66 -0.87
C THR A 182 1.29 19.84 -0.68
N PRO A 183 2.62 19.63 -0.82
CA PRO A 183 3.59 20.72 -0.74
C PRO A 183 3.61 21.62 -2.00
N VAL A 184 2.82 21.30 -3.04
CA VAL A 184 2.85 22.02 -4.31
C VAL A 184 2.08 23.35 -4.20
N PRO A 185 2.73 24.51 -4.44
CA PRO A 185 2.07 25.81 -4.35
C PRO A 185 0.86 25.92 -5.28
N GLY A 186 -0.25 26.44 -4.76
CA GLY A 186 -1.49 26.65 -5.52
C GLY A 186 -2.37 25.41 -5.66
N VAL A 187 -1.95 24.24 -5.16
CA VAL A 187 -2.78 23.03 -5.11
C VAL A 187 -3.29 22.83 -3.69
N ASN A 188 -4.61 22.83 -3.52
CA ASN A 188 -5.26 22.59 -2.23
C ASN A 188 -5.90 21.20 -2.20
N ASP A 189 -5.08 20.17 -1.98
CA ASP A 189 -5.50 18.76 -1.93
C ASP A 189 -4.88 18.06 -0.72
N ASP A 190 -5.72 17.42 0.10
CA ASP A 190 -5.35 16.73 1.35
C ASP A 190 -5.37 15.21 1.15
N TYR A 191 -4.59 14.76 0.16
CA TYR A 191 -4.48 13.35 -0.22
C TYR A 191 -3.32 12.68 0.53
N SER A 192 -3.65 11.99 1.63
CA SER A 192 -2.66 11.36 2.51
C SER A 192 -1.60 10.46 1.83
N PRO A 193 -1.89 9.74 0.72
CA PRO A 193 -0.87 8.97 0.02
C PRO A 193 0.24 9.79 -0.62
N TYR A 194 0.15 11.13 -0.71
CA TYR A 194 1.30 11.98 -1.04
C TYR A 194 2.51 11.72 -0.15
N ASN A 195 2.29 11.30 1.10
CA ASN A 195 3.41 10.97 1.98
C ASN A 195 4.32 9.87 1.40
N LYS A 196 3.83 8.93 0.57
CA LYS A 196 4.67 7.86 0.01
C LYS A 196 5.74 8.36 -0.98
N PRO A 197 5.39 9.00 -2.12
CA PRO A 197 6.39 9.50 -3.07
C PRO A 197 7.27 10.61 -2.47
N PHE A 198 6.66 11.57 -1.77
CA PHE A 198 7.39 12.75 -1.30
C PHE A 198 8.36 12.42 -0.15
N SER A 199 7.98 11.52 0.76
CA SER A 199 8.89 11.09 1.83
C SER A 199 9.98 10.14 1.33
N LEU A 200 9.70 9.32 0.30
CA LEU A 200 10.73 8.55 -0.40
C LEU A 200 11.77 9.49 -1.03
N ARG A 201 11.31 10.55 -1.71
CA ARG A 201 12.20 11.58 -2.26
C ARG A 201 13.08 12.21 -1.18
N ASP A 202 12.46 12.66 -0.10
CA ASP A 202 13.16 13.28 1.03
C ASP A 202 14.22 12.34 1.62
N PHE A 203 13.87 11.07 1.84
CA PHE A 203 14.79 10.03 2.29
C PHE A 203 15.97 9.83 1.32
N LEU A 204 15.72 9.68 0.02
CA LEU A 204 16.78 9.47 -0.97
C LEU A 204 17.78 10.63 -1.06
N LEU A 205 17.34 11.85 -0.74
CA LEU A 205 18.15 13.07 -0.81
C LEU A 205 18.83 13.42 0.51
N THR A 206 18.19 13.15 1.65
CA THR A 206 18.59 13.72 2.94
C THR A 206 18.84 12.70 4.04
N ALA A 207 18.69 11.39 3.76
CA ALA A 207 18.92 10.35 4.76
C ALA A 207 20.29 10.50 5.44
N ASP A 208 20.28 10.35 6.76
CA ASP A 208 21.47 10.26 7.58
C ASP A 208 21.45 8.95 8.40
N PRO A 209 22.39 8.02 8.16
CA PRO A 209 23.43 8.08 7.14
C PRO A 209 22.85 7.98 5.72
N PRO A 210 23.56 8.52 4.70
CA PRO A 210 23.13 8.41 3.31
C PRO A 210 22.89 6.96 2.89
N VAL A 211 21.93 6.75 2.00
CA VAL A 211 21.61 5.43 1.45
C VAL A 211 22.81 4.89 0.69
N LYS A 212 23.44 3.81 1.16
CA LYS A 212 24.64 3.21 0.54
C LYS A 212 24.36 1.96 -0.29
N HIS A 213 23.23 1.30 -0.07
CA HIS A 213 22.84 0.07 -0.75
C HIS A 213 22.46 0.36 -2.20
N ASP A 214 22.83 -0.53 -3.11
CA ASP A 214 22.54 -0.33 -4.54
C ASP A 214 21.09 -0.65 -4.88
N ILE A 215 20.39 -1.41 -4.04
CA ILE A 215 18.99 -1.81 -4.26
C ILE A 215 18.12 -1.27 -3.14
N VAL A 216 17.00 -0.65 -3.51
CA VAL A 216 15.99 -0.18 -2.57
C VAL A 216 14.70 -0.96 -2.83
N ALA A 217 14.11 -1.50 -1.77
CA ALA A 217 12.80 -2.14 -1.80
C ALA A 217 11.79 -1.30 -1.02
N LEU A 218 10.86 -0.65 -1.73
CA LEU A 218 9.75 0.09 -1.12
C LEU A 218 8.58 -0.87 -0.87
N ILE A 219 8.20 -1.04 0.40
CA ILE A 219 7.08 -1.87 0.84
C ILE A 219 6.05 -1.04 1.63
N ASP A 220 4.88 -1.62 1.87
CA ASP A 220 3.89 -1.04 2.79
C ASP A 220 4.17 -1.47 4.24
N GLY A 221 3.69 -0.66 5.20
CA GLY A 221 3.96 -0.89 6.63
C GLY A 221 3.18 -2.07 7.23
N ASP A 222 2.07 -2.46 6.61
CA ASP A 222 1.24 -3.62 6.97
C ASP A 222 1.66 -4.88 6.21
N PHE A 223 2.93 -5.24 6.40
CA PHE A 223 3.56 -6.39 5.74
C PHE A 223 4.11 -7.38 6.77
N VAL A 224 3.95 -8.69 6.53
CA VAL A 224 4.55 -9.77 7.31
C VAL A 224 5.49 -10.57 6.42
N PHE A 225 6.75 -10.73 6.83
CA PHE A 225 7.69 -11.60 6.14
C PHE A 225 7.52 -13.07 6.55
N PHE A 226 7.56 -13.95 5.55
CA PHE A 226 7.66 -15.40 5.72
C PHE A 226 9.00 -15.94 5.22
N LYS A 227 9.64 -15.25 4.27
CA LYS A 227 10.99 -15.54 3.77
C LYS A 227 11.82 -14.26 3.65
N PRO A 228 13.16 -14.35 3.56
CA PRO A 228 13.99 -13.24 3.14
C PRO A 228 13.60 -12.77 1.73
N MET A 229 13.54 -11.46 1.55
CA MET A 229 13.51 -10.80 0.26
C MET A 229 14.94 -10.70 -0.26
N GLU A 230 15.18 -11.38 -1.39
CA GLU A 230 16.46 -11.47 -2.06
C GLU A 230 16.26 -11.26 -3.55
N VAL A 231 17.22 -10.62 -4.20
CA VAL A 231 17.26 -10.39 -5.64
C VAL A 231 18.68 -10.59 -6.14
N ASN A 232 18.86 -10.68 -7.46
CA ASN A 232 20.14 -10.95 -8.10
C ASN A 232 20.79 -12.27 -7.66
N THR A 233 19.97 -13.29 -7.36
CA THR A 233 20.48 -14.62 -7.00
C THR A 233 20.67 -15.52 -8.22
N GLY A 234 20.16 -15.12 -9.38
CA GLY A 234 20.18 -15.91 -10.62
C GLY A 234 19.09 -16.98 -10.68
N ARG A 235 18.10 -16.92 -9.78
CA ARG A 235 16.96 -17.83 -9.77
C ARG A 235 16.06 -17.54 -10.96
N VAL A 236 15.56 -18.60 -11.59
CA VAL A 236 14.50 -18.51 -12.60
C VAL A 236 13.15 -18.39 -11.90
N MET A 237 12.39 -17.35 -12.24
CA MET A 237 11.14 -16.96 -11.59
C MET A 237 9.89 -17.39 -12.37
N SER A 238 10.04 -18.33 -13.32
CA SER A 238 8.97 -18.85 -14.17
C SER A 238 7.73 -19.29 -13.39
N LYS A 239 7.91 -19.86 -12.20
CA LYS A 239 6.83 -20.27 -11.30
C LYS A 239 5.89 -19.11 -10.91
N TYR A 240 6.44 -17.90 -10.73
CA TYR A 240 5.72 -16.73 -10.19
C TYR A 240 5.41 -15.67 -11.24
N TYR A 241 5.85 -15.88 -12.48
CA TYR A 241 5.67 -14.95 -13.58
C TYR A 241 4.45 -15.31 -14.43
N ARG A 242 3.67 -14.30 -14.83
CA ARG A 242 2.41 -14.44 -15.59
C ARG A 242 2.30 -13.40 -16.73
N GLY A 243 3.44 -12.93 -17.24
CA GLY A 243 3.49 -12.03 -18.38
C GLY A 243 3.70 -12.77 -19.71
N SER A 244 4.05 -12.00 -20.73
CA SER A 244 4.17 -12.41 -22.14
C SER A 244 5.59 -12.87 -22.55
N ARG A 245 6.61 -12.56 -21.75
CA ARG A 245 8.00 -12.98 -22.02
C ARG A 245 8.15 -14.49 -21.89
N ASN A 246 9.20 -15.04 -22.49
CA ASN A 246 9.57 -16.43 -22.25
C ASN A 246 9.93 -16.64 -20.77
N ALA A 247 9.06 -17.35 -20.05
CA ALA A 247 9.17 -17.58 -18.62
C ALA A 247 10.51 -18.22 -18.19
N SER A 248 11.16 -19.01 -19.05
CA SER A 248 12.48 -19.60 -18.74
C SER A 248 13.59 -18.58 -18.59
N ASN A 249 13.41 -17.38 -19.13
CA ASN A 249 14.39 -16.30 -19.11
C ASN A 249 14.05 -15.23 -18.06
N VAL A 250 12.94 -15.39 -17.34
CA VAL A 250 12.55 -14.46 -16.29
C VAL A 250 13.29 -14.84 -15.02
N THR A 251 14.12 -13.93 -14.52
CA THR A 251 14.96 -14.12 -13.33
C THR A 251 14.57 -13.11 -12.24
N ASP A 252 15.21 -13.22 -11.08
CA ASP A 252 15.14 -12.22 -10.01
C ASP A 252 16.15 -11.07 -10.18
N GLU A 253 16.48 -10.71 -11.43
CA GLU A 253 17.42 -9.63 -11.74
C GLU A 253 16.83 -8.26 -11.39
N VAL A 254 17.64 -7.46 -10.71
CA VAL A 254 17.47 -6.01 -10.50
C VAL A 254 18.75 -5.33 -10.92
N SER A 255 18.67 -4.57 -12.00
CA SER A 255 19.79 -3.84 -12.60
C SER A 255 19.28 -2.52 -13.16
N ARG A 256 20.14 -1.71 -13.78
CA ARG A 256 19.73 -0.39 -14.25
C ARG A 256 18.61 -0.52 -15.30
N GLY A 257 17.46 0.09 -15.03
CA GLY A 257 16.27 0.01 -15.88
C GLY A 257 15.51 -1.31 -15.79
N VAL A 258 15.91 -2.22 -14.89
CA VAL A 258 15.24 -3.51 -14.64
C VAL A 258 14.88 -3.59 -13.16
N ALA A 259 13.59 -3.65 -12.88
CA ALA A 259 13.04 -3.67 -11.52
C ALA A 259 12.17 -4.92 -11.30
N ILE A 260 11.69 -5.12 -10.08
CA ILE A 260 10.76 -6.17 -9.71
C ILE A 260 9.59 -5.53 -8.95
N ALA A 261 8.37 -5.99 -9.20
CA ALA A 261 7.17 -5.54 -8.48
C ALA A 261 6.19 -6.68 -8.22
N GLN A 262 5.33 -6.53 -7.21
CA GLN A 262 4.22 -7.44 -6.97
C GLN A 262 3.17 -7.25 -8.07
N ASP A 263 2.58 -8.34 -8.52
CA ASP A 263 1.44 -8.32 -9.43
C ASP A 263 0.18 -7.83 -8.71
N TRP A 264 -0.25 -6.63 -9.09
CA TRP A 264 -1.46 -5.93 -8.66
C TRP A 264 -2.45 -5.72 -9.80
N ARG A 265 -2.28 -6.42 -10.93
CA ARG A 265 -3.22 -6.39 -12.05
C ARG A 265 -4.68 -6.64 -11.63
N PRO A 266 -5.01 -7.49 -10.64
CA PRO A 266 -6.39 -7.67 -10.20
C PRO A 266 -7.05 -6.39 -9.63
N TYR A 267 -6.24 -5.47 -9.08
CA TYR A 267 -6.72 -4.22 -8.51
C TYR A 267 -6.70 -3.08 -9.53
N MET A 268 -5.62 -3.00 -10.30
CA MET A 268 -5.32 -1.83 -11.12
C MET A 268 -5.57 -2.06 -12.61
N GLY A 269 -5.66 -3.32 -13.06
CA GLY A 269 -5.68 -3.68 -14.48
C GLY A 269 -4.55 -3.01 -15.26
N SER A 270 -4.88 -2.45 -16.43
CA SER A 270 -3.97 -1.63 -17.24
C SER A 270 -3.81 -0.19 -16.70
N GLY A 271 -4.50 0.18 -15.63
CA GLY A 271 -4.44 1.49 -14.99
C GLY A 271 -4.65 2.66 -15.96
N TRP A 272 -3.85 3.72 -15.80
CA TRP A 272 -3.91 4.90 -16.66
C TRP A 272 -3.38 4.70 -18.08
N PHE A 273 -2.85 3.51 -18.41
CA PHE A 273 -2.45 3.14 -19.77
C PHE A 273 -3.59 2.49 -20.57
N ALA A 274 -4.76 2.27 -19.96
CA ALA A 274 -5.92 1.79 -20.70
C ALA A 274 -6.36 2.81 -21.78
N GLU A 275 -6.71 2.29 -22.96
CA GLU A 275 -7.01 3.10 -24.16
C GLU A 275 -8.19 4.06 -23.95
N ASP A 276 -9.12 3.70 -23.08
CA ASP A 276 -10.40 4.37 -22.88
C ASP A 276 -10.33 5.60 -21.97
N ASN A 277 -9.25 5.77 -21.19
CA ASN A 277 -9.15 6.88 -20.23
C ASN A 277 -8.16 7.98 -20.65
N GLY A 278 -7.19 7.70 -21.53
CA GLY A 278 -6.22 8.68 -22.04
C GLY A 278 -5.34 9.39 -21.00
N ARG A 279 -5.34 8.92 -19.74
CA ARG A 279 -4.72 9.61 -18.60
C ARG A 279 -3.20 9.60 -18.68
N ALA A 280 -2.59 8.44 -18.95
CA ALA A 280 -1.14 8.34 -19.14
C ALA A 280 -0.70 9.23 -20.31
N LYS A 281 -1.43 9.18 -21.45
CA LYS A 281 -1.13 10.02 -22.61
C LYS A 281 -1.11 11.51 -22.27
N LYS A 282 -2.08 11.99 -21.48
CA LYS A 282 -2.13 13.39 -21.03
C LYS A 282 -0.95 13.75 -20.11
N LEU A 283 -0.58 12.88 -19.18
CA LEU A 283 0.57 13.09 -18.29
C LEU A 283 1.92 13.04 -19.02
N CYS A 284 1.98 12.22 -20.06
CA CYS A 284 3.20 11.90 -20.78
C CYS A 284 3.45 12.76 -22.01
N GLU A 285 2.61 13.75 -22.33
CA GLU A 285 2.75 14.53 -23.57
C GLU A 285 4.17 15.05 -23.77
N GLY A 286 4.83 14.60 -24.85
CA GLY A 286 6.21 14.95 -25.19
C GLY A 286 7.30 14.26 -24.36
N ARG A 287 6.95 13.27 -23.53
CA ARG A 287 7.85 12.51 -22.65
C ARG A 287 7.94 11.04 -23.09
N PRO A 288 8.99 10.29 -22.70
CA PRO A 288 9.15 8.88 -23.08
C PRO A 288 7.94 7.97 -22.82
N CYS A 289 7.19 8.20 -21.74
CA CYS A 289 6.03 7.36 -21.42
C CYS A 289 4.85 7.50 -22.40
N ASP A 290 4.85 8.48 -23.30
CA ASP A 290 3.83 8.65 -24.36
C ASP A 290 3.94 7.57 -25.44
N GLN A 291 5.10 6.92 -25.55
CA GLN A 291 5.37 5.87 -26.54
C GLN A 291 5.06 4.46 -26.02
N VAL A 292 4.63 4.33 -24.77
CA VAL A 292 4.34 3.02 -24.15
C VAL A 292 2.95 2.56 -24.60
N THR A 293 2.90 1.40 -25.26
CA THR A 293 1.63 0.78 -25.65
C THR A 293 0.92 0.14 -24.46
N PRO A 294 -0.41 -0.09 -24.50
CA PRO A 294 -1.13 -0.80 -23.45
C PRO A 294 -0.54 -2.19 -23.13
N GLU A 295 -0.04 -2.92 -24.13
CA GLU A 295 0.59 -4.23 -23.96
C GLU A 295 1.94 -4.12 -23.27
N GLU A 296 2.77 -3.14 -23.64
CA GLU A 296 4.04 -2.87 -22.97
C GLU A 296 3.79 -2.42 -21.53
N ALA A 297 2.78 -1.58 -21.31
CA ALA A 297 2.35 -1.17 -19.99
C ALA A 297 1.97 -2.38 -19.14
N LEU A 298 1.09 -3.25 -19.61
CA LEU A 298 0.65 -4.43 -18.86
C LEU A 298 1.79 -5.41 -18.55
N GLU A 299 2.81 -5.47 -19.40
CA GLU A 299 3.98 -6.32 -19.20
C GLU A 299 4.96 -5.76 -18.15
N TYR A 300 5.19 -4.45 -18.12
CA TYR A 300 6.32 -3.87 -17.38
C TYR A 300 5.99 -2.76 -16.38
N TYR A 301 4.83 -2.10 -16.45
CA TYR A 301 4.58 -0.86 -15.70
C TYR A 301 3.21 -0.81 -15.02
N ALA A 302 2.14 -1.15 -15.73
CA ALA A 302 0.78 -1.16 -15.22
C ALA A 302 0.54 -2.39 -14.33
N GLY A 303 -0.37 -2.25 -13.36
CA GLY A 303 -0.68 -3.33 -12.44
C GLY A 303 0.48 -3.72 -11.52
N THR A 304 1.46 -2.83 -11.31
CA THR A 304 2.55 -3.04 -10.37
C THR A 304 2.19 -2.49 -8.99
N GLY A 305 2.35 -3.30 -7.95
CA GLY A 305 2.24 -2.87 -6.56
C GLY A 305 3.47 -3.20 -5.72
N PRO A 306 3.51 -2.71 -4.48
CA PRO A 306 4.60 -3.00 -3.56
C PRO A 306 4.61 -4.49 -3.17
N PRO A 307 5.78 -5.10 -2.91
CA PRO A 307 7.12 -4.49 -2.92
C PRO A 307 7.59 -3.99 -4.29
N TYR A 308 8.11 -2.76 -4.33
CA TYR A 308 8.78 -2.18 -5.49
C TYR A 308 10.29 -2.25 -5.29
N ILE A 309 10.98 -3.06 -6.09
CA ILE A 309 12.41 -3.35 -5.90
C ILE A 309 13.17 -2.88 -7.13
N MET A 310 14.02 -1.87 -6.97
CA MET A 310 14.83 -1.34 -8.06
C MET A 310 16.17 -0.81 -7.56
N THR A 311 17.07 -0.47 -8.49
CA THR A 311 18.34 0.13 -8.08
C THR A 311 18.10 1.50 -7.41
N ARG A 312 18.91 1.86 -6.41
CA ARG A 312 18.90 3.20 -5.78
C ARG A 312 19.02 4.29 -6.84
N ARG A 313 19.81 4.05 -7.90
CA ARG A 313 19.98 4.99 -9.01
C ARG A 313 18.69 5.20 -9.79
N ASP A 314 17.98 4.13 -10.15
CA ASP A 314 16.69 4.24 -10.82
C ASP A 314 15.67 4.90 -9.89
N MET A 315 15.71 4.56 -8.59
CA MET A 315 14.89 5.17 -7.55
C MET A 315 15.09 6.71 -7.50
N GLN A 316 16.33 7.19 -7.61
CA GLN A 316 16.66 8.61 -7.63
C GLN A 316 16.22 9.32 -8.92
N LEU A 317 16.22 8.61 -10.05
CA LEU A 317 15.79 9.19 -11.33
C LEU A 317 14.26 9.34 -11.40
N PHE A 318 13.49 8.35 -10.94
CA PHE A 318 12.02 8.33 -11.10
C PHE A 318 11.26 9.12 -10.02
N VAL A 319 11.71 9.09 -8.76
CA VAL A 319 11.80 10.26 -7.89
C VAL A 319 10.77 11.38 -8.06
N GLU A 320 11.24 12.38 -8.80
CA GLU A 320 10.53 13.63 -9.05
C GLU A 320 9.30 13.43 -9.92
N ASP A 321 9.38 12.58 -10.95
CA ASP A 321 8.23 12.30 -11.81
C ASP A 321 7.15 11.51 -11.06
N TYR A 322 7.54 10.63 -10.14
CA TYR A 322 6.59 9.99 -9.24
C TYR A 322 5.85 11.02 -8.37
N CYS A 323 6.55 11.97 -7.75
CA CYS A 323 5.91 13.06 -7.02
C CYS A 323 4.98 13.90 -7.92
N ASN A 324 5.47 14.31 -9.09
CA ASN A 324 4.76 15.21 -10.01
C ASN A 324 3.54 14.55 -10.66
N PHE A 325 3.63 13.29 -11.07
CA PHE A 325 2.53 12.57 -11.71
C PHE A 325 1.44 12.20 -10.71
N VAL A 326 1.76 11.99 -9.43
CA VAL A 326 0.71 11.81 -8.41
C VAL A 326 -0.07 13.12 -8.22
N VAL A 327 0.61 14.27 -8.08
CA VAL A 327 -0.06 15.58 -7.95
C VAL A 327 -0.89 15.92 -9.18
N THR A 328 -0.31 15.77 -10.38
CA THR A 328 -1.02 16.06 -11.63
C THR A 328 -2.16 15.06 -11.85
N GLY A 329 -1.96 13.80 -11.52
CA GLY A 329 -2.98 12.76 -11.59
C GLY A 329 -4.20 13.08 -10.74
N ARG A 330 -3.98 13.61 -9.51
CA ARG A 330 -5.06 14.05 -8.61
C ARG A 330 -5.93 15.18 -9.20
N THR A 331 -5.45 15.93 -10.19
CA THR A 331 -6.27 16.91 -10.90
C THR A 331 -7.10 16.31 -12.05
N MET A 332 -6.96 15.02 -12.33
CA MET A 332 -7.63 14.31 -13.43
C MET A 332 -8.63 13.26 -12.95
N VAL A 333 -8.63 12.93 -11.66
CA VAL A 333 -9.48 11.90 -11.06
C VAL A 333 -10.09 12.43 -9.78
N ASP A 334 -11.39 12.24 -9.63
CA ASP A 334 -12.10 12.64 -8.42
C ASP A 334 -11.94 11.55 -7.36
N ASP A 335 -11.35 11.93 -6.22
CA ASP A 335 -11.22 11.14 -4.98
C ASP A 335 -10.69 9.68 -5.13
N ASP A 336 -9.89 9.41 -6.16
CA ASP A 336 -9.32 8.08 -6.37
C ASP A 336 -8.13 7.83 -5.41
N TRP A 337 -8.29 6.85 -4.52
CA TRP A 337 -7.29 6.48 -3.54
C TRP A 337 -6.03 5.84 -4.16
N MET A 338 -6.11 5.27 -5.37
CA MET A 338 -5.01 4.59 -6.06
C MET A 338 -4.18 5.51 -6.97
N THR A 339 -4.49 6.81 -7.01
CA THR A 339 -3.76 7.82 -7.80
C THR A 339 -2.24 7.73 -7.61
N GLU A 340 -1.79 7.49 -6.38
CA GLU A 340 -0.37 7.25 -6.05
C GLU A 340 0.24 6.12 -6.90
N MET A 341 -0.39 4.95 -6.90
CA MET A 341 0.13 3.76 -7.58
C MET A 341 0.11 3.92 -9.11
N TYR A 342 -0.89 4.60 -9.66
CA TYR A 342 -0.90 4.92 -11.08
C TYR A 342 0.21 5.92 -11.45
N GLY A 343 0.44 6.94 -10.62
CA GLY A 343 1.56 7.87 -10.78
C GLY A 343 2.91 7.17 -10.74
N TYR A 344 3.09 6.18 -9.86
CA TYR A 344 4.27 5.32 -9.82
C TYR A 344 4.50 4.61 -11.17
N ALA A 345 3.47 3.94 -11.70
CA ALA A 345 3.55 3.19 -12.95
C ALA A 345 3.95 4.10 -14.14
N VAL A 346 3.35 5.29 -14.22
CA VAL A 346 3.67 6.27 -15.26
C VAL A 346 5.09 6.83 -15.11
N ALA A 347 5.56 7.07 -13.87
CA ALA A 347 6.93 7.51 -13.62
C ALA A 347 7.94 6.43 -14.02
N ALA A 348 7.71 5.17 -13.66
CA ALA A 348 8.56 4.06 -14.08
C ALA A 348 8.66 3.96 -15.61
N ALA A 349 7.52 4.05 -16.30
CA ALA A 349 7.46 4.10 -17.76
C ALA A 349 8.24 5.28 -18.34
N ASN A 350 8.18 6.45 -17.71
CA ASN A 350 8.86 7.64 -18.20
C ASN A 350 10.39 7.52 -18.15
N HIS A 351 10.91 6.70 -17.24
CA HIS A 351 12.33 6.43 -17.10
C HIS A 351 12.77 5.09 -17.71
N GLY A 352 11.86 4.36 -18.37
CA GLY A 352 12.15 3.05 -18.96
C GLY A 352 12.55 2.00 -17.92
N ILE A 353 12.04 2.11 -16.69
CA ILE A 353 12.34 1.17 -15.60
C ILE A 353 11.33 0.02 -15.69
N ARG A 354 11.72 -1.06 -16.37
CA ARG A 354 10.84 -2.19 -16.68
C ARG A 354 10.77 -3.17 -15.53
N HIS A 355 9.57 -3.40 -14.99
CA HIS A 355 9.38 -4.37 -13.91
C HIS A 355 9.25 -5.79 -14.43
N THR A 356 9.90 -6.72 -13.75
CA THR A 356 9.48 -8.12 -13.70
C THR A 356 8.40 -8.25 -12.64
N VAL A 357 7.16 -8.42 -13.10
CA VAL A 357 5.97 -8.51 -12.27
C VAL A 357 5.77 -9.95 -11.79
N LEU A 358 5.79 -10.16 -10.46
CA LEU A 358 5.80 -11.48 -9.83
C LEU A 358 4.66 -11.63 -8.83
N SER A 359 4.11 -12.84 -8.72
CA SER A 359 2.93 -13.11 -7.90
C SER A 359 3.21 -13.45 -6.43
N ASN A 360 4.47 -13.64 -6.04
CA ASN A 360 4.85 -14.21 -4.74
C ASN A 360 5.53 -13.23 -3.78
N LEU A 361 5.63 -11.94 -4.11
CA LEU A 361 6.37 -10.98 -3.28
C LEU A 361 5.56 -10.56 -2.06
N GLY A 362 4.26 -10.34 -2.22
CA GLY A 362 3.37 -9.84 -1.19
C GLY A 362 1.92 -10.14 -1.51
N VAL A 363 1.50 -11.39 -1.26
CA VAL A 363 0.09 -11.78 -1.50
C VAL A 363 -0.83 -10.98 -0.59
N THR A 364 -2.04 -10.68 -1.06
CA THR A 364 -3.01 -9.86 -0.35
C THR A 364 -4.23 -10.69 0.03
N HIS A 365 -4.91 -11.33 -0.91
CA HIS A 365 -6.13 -12.09 -0.62
C HIS A 365 -6.42 -13.17 -1.68
N PRO A 366 -6.90 -14.36 -1.26
CA PRO A 366 -7.06 -15.51 -2.16
C PRO A 366 -8.06 -15.32 -3.31
N GLU A 367 -8.87 -14.26 -3.31
CA GLU A 367 -9.81 -14.00 -4.41
C GLU A 367 -9.08 -13.70 -5.72
N TYR A 368 -7.82 -13.26 -5.60
CA TYR A 368 -6.93 -12.90 -6.69
C TYR A 368 -6.06 -14.07 -7.19
N GLU A 369 -6.30 -15.29 -6.70
CA GLU A 369 -5.62 -16.50 -7.21
C GLU A 369 -6.08 -16.88 -8.62
N ASN A 370 -7.35 -16.62 -8.98
CA ASN A 370 -8.01 -17.24 -10.13
C ASN A 370 -7.35 -16.97 -11.50
N GLU A 371 -6.53 -15.93 -11.61
CA GLU A 371 -5.77 -15.58 -12.81
C GLU A 371 -4.24 -15.75 -12.62
N GLY A 372 -3.83 -16.31 -11.48
CA GLY A 372 -2.45 -16.59 -11.10
C GLY A 372 -1.66 -15.35 -10.68
N ASN A 373 -2.31 -14.19 -10.53
CA ASN A 373 -1.70 -12.93 -10.15
C ASN A 373 -1.15 -12.95 -8.73
N GLU A 374 -1.74 -13.74 -7.84
CA GLU A 374 -1.17 -13.99 -6.53
C GLU A 374 -0.84 -15.47 -6.35
N TYR A 375 0.33 -15.74 -5.78
CA TYR A 375 0.77 -17.10 -5.48
C TYR A 375 0.06 -17.59 -4.21
N TRP A 376 -1.13 -18.18 -4.34
CA TRP A 376 -1.89 -18.78 -3.22
C TRP A 376 -1.76 -20.30 -3.14
N SER A 377 -1.39 -20.95 -4.23
CA SER A 377 -1.15 -22.40 -4.31
C SER A 377 -0.01 -22.95 -3.44
N PHE A 378 0.55 -22.16 -2.52
CA PHE A 378 1.46 -22.62 -1.47
C PHE A 378 0.77 -23.40 -0.35
N ILE A 379 -0.55 -23.25 -0.17
CA ILE A 379 -1.33 -24.15 0.68
C ILE A 379 -1.99 -25.17 -0.23
N ASP A 380 -1.36 -26.33 -0.36
CA ASP A 380 -1.82 -27.43 -1.18
C ASP A 380 -2.43 -28.55 -0.33
N ASP A 381 -2.80 -29.66 -0.98
CA ASP A 381 -3.34 -30.84 -0.30
C ASP A 381 -2.33 -31.53 0.65
N ASN A 382 -1.03 -31.23 0.53
CA ASN A 382 0.01 -31.75 1.43
C ASN A 382 0.09 -30.94 2.74
N PHE A 383 -0.46 -29.73 2.77
CA PHE A 383 -0.55 -28.92 3.98
C PHE A 383 -1.63 -29.46 4.93
N THR A 384 -1.19 -30.25 5.91
CA THR A 384 -2.08 -30.95 6.86
C THR A 384 -2.16 -30.31 8.24
N ALA A 385 -1.29 -29.34 8.54
CA ALA A 385 -1.28 -28.66 9.84
C ALA A 385 -2.51 -27.76 9.97
N ASN A 386 -3.20 -27.83 11.11
CA ASN A 386 -4.24 -26.86 11.44
C ASN A 386 -3.55 -25.55 11.89
N PRO A 387 -3.66 -24.45 11.12
CA PRO A 387 -2.94 -23.20 11.39
C PRO A 387 -3.49 -22.46 12.60
N CYS A 388 -4.57 -22.90 13.22
CA CYS A 388 -5.21 -22.25 14.36
C CYS A 388 -5.09 -23.06 15.66
N ALA A 389 -4.55 -24.29 15.59
CA ALA A 389 -4.43 -25.19 16.75
C ALA A 389 -3.33 -24.79 17.74
N ASP A 390 -2.14 -24.41 17.25
CA ASP A 390 -1.08 -23.81 18.07
C ASP A 390 -1.35 -22.31 18.23
N PRO A 391 -1.50 -21.74 19.44
CA PRO A 391 -1.83 -20.33 19.59
C PRO A 391 -0.66 -19.34 19.41
N PHE A 392 0.55 -19.84 19.15
CA PHE A 392 1.77 -19.03 19.13
C PHE A 392 2.54 -19.13 17.81
N ASN A 393 2.74 -20.34 17.29
CA ASN A 393 3.63 -20.53 16.15
C ASN A 393 2.87 -20.46 14.82
N VAL A 394 3.38 -19.68 13.87
CA VAL A 394 2.83 -19.63 12.51
C VAL A 394 3.19 -20.93 11.79
N ASN A 395 2.17 -21.65 11.30
CA ASN A 395 2.36 -22.85 10.51
C ASN A 395 2.65 -22.47 9.06
N LEU A 396 3.93 -22.30 8.73
CA LEU A 396 4.34 -22.02 7.36
C LEU A 396 4.32 -23.29 6.51
N PRO A 397 3.86 -23.23 5.26
CA PRO A 397 4.05 -24.29 4.27
C PRO A 397 5.53 -24.43 3.90
N GLU A 398 5.85 -25.43 3.08
CA GLU A 398 7.22 -25.62 2.58
C GLU A 398 7.68 -24.45 1.69
N ASP A 399 6.76 -23.92 0.87
CA ASP A 399 7.07 -22.87 -0.09
C ASP A 399 6.11 -21.65 0.02
N PRO A 400 6.14 -20.86 1.11
CA PRO A 400 5.31 -19.66 1.23
C PRO A 400 5.78 -18.53 0.28
N PRO A 401 4.94 -17.51 0.05
CA PRO A 401 5.38 -16.26 -0.58
C PRO A 401 6.46 -15.56 0.27
N ILE A 402 7.10 -14.53 -0.27
CA ILE A 402 8.09 -13.74 0.50
C ILE A 402 7.43 -13.12 1.72
N GLY A 403 6.24 -12.56 1.53
CA GLY A 403 5.41 -12.08 2.60
C GLY A 403 3.96 -11.93 2.21
N LEU A 404 3.22 -11.32 3.12
CA LEU A 404 1.79 -11.04 3.00
C LEU A 404 1.53 -9.59 3.35
N HIS A 405 0.83 -8.89 2.47
CA HIS A 405 0.34 -7.53 2.67
C HIS A 405 -1.10 -7.63 3.18
N TYR A 406 -1.29 -7.48 4.50
CA TYR A 406 -2.57 -7.75 5.17
C TYR A 406 -3.53 -6.55 5.13
N CYS A 407 -3.74 -6.02 3.92
CA CYS A 407 -4.65 -4.90 3.68
C CYS A 407 -6.12 -5.32 3.60
N GLN A 408 -6.40 -6.62 3.50
CA GLN A 408 -7.74 -7.16 3.33
C GLN A 408 -8.31 -7.76 4.62
N GLU A 409 -9.59 -8.10 4.55
CA GLU A 409 -10.29 -8.82 5.59
C GLU A 409 -10.20 -10.33 5.37
N TYR A 410 -10.00 -11.10 6.44
CA TYR A 410 -9.95 -12.57 6.38
C TYR A 410 -10.87 -13.18 7.44
N GLY A 411 -11.65 -14.18 7.05
CA GLY A 411 -12.50 -14.93 7.97
C GLY A 411 -13.28 -16.07 7.31
N LEU A 412 -13.68 -17.07 8.10
CA LEU A 412 -14.38 -18.25 7.58
C LEU A 412 -15.74 -17.92 6.95
N TYR A 413 -16.58 -17.12 7.61
CA TYR A 413 -17.91 -16.71 7.16
C TYR A 413 -18.71 -17.80 6.38
N PRO A 414 -19.17 -18.88 7.04
CA PRO A 414 -19.84 -19.99 6.35
C PRO A 414 -21.07 -19.58 5.54
N GLN A 415 -21.84 -18.64 6.11
CA GLN A 415 -23.09 -18.11 5.55
C GLN A 415 -22.88 -16.79 4.80
N GLY A 416 -21.63 -16.45 4.47
CA GLY A 416 -21.27 -15.16 3.87
C GLY A 416 -20.97 -14.08 4.91
N ARG A 417 -20.34 -12.99 4.45
CA ARG A 417 -19.87 -11.88 5.31
C ARG A 417 -21.00 -11.17 6.05
N GLU A 418 -22.19 -11.09 5.42
CA GLU A 418 -23.39 -10.45 5.98
C GLU A 418 -23.97 -11.16 7.20
N ALA A 419 -23.70 -12.46 7.34
CA ALA A 419 -24.16 -13.25 8.49
C ALA A 419 -23.33 -12.97 9.77
N GLY A 420 -22.27 -12.16 9.66
CA GLY A 420 -21.37 -11.87 10.77
C GLY A 420 -20.43 -13.04 11.09
N GLY A 421 -19.61 -12.84 12.12
CA GLY A 421 -18.62 -13.83 12.57
C GLY A 421 -17.31 -13.20 13.01
N GLN A 422 -16.41 -14.05 13.50
CA GLN A 422 -15.04 -13.65 13.80
C GLN A 422 -14.24 -13.45 12.51
N TYR A 423 -13.38 -12.44 12.52
CA TYR A 423 -12.53 -12.10 11.38
C TYR A 423 -11.24 -11.41 11.84
N PHE A 424 -10.33 -11.20 10.91
CA PHE A 424 -9.23 -10.27 11.05
C PHE A 424 -9.35 -9.12 10.04
N TYR A 425 -9.18 -7.88 10.52
CA TYR A 425 -8.92 -6.72 9.67
C TYR A 425 -8.08 -5.70 10.42
N LYS A 426 -7.05 -5.14 9.76
CA LYS A 426 -6.12 -4.22 10.43
C LYS A 426 -6.80 -2.98 11.03
N TYR A 427 -7.86 -2.49 10.39
CA TYR A 427 -8.62 -1.33 10.89
C TYR A 427 -9.71 -1.71 11.92
N GLY A 428 -9.94 -3.01 12.14
CA GLY A 428 -10.81 -3.51 13.22
C GLY A 428 -10.12 -3.56 14.58
N MET A 429 -8.79 -3.41 14.63
CA MET A 429 -8.04 -3.41 15.88
C MET A 429 -8.32 -2.14 16.71
N PRO A 430 -8.52 -2.24 18.03
CA PRO A 430 -8.68 -1.08 18.89
C PRO A 430 -7.35 -0.34 19.04
N ARG A 431 -7.37 0.98 19.12
CA ARG A 431 -6.15 1.80 19.21
C ARG A 431 -5.35 1.50 20.47
N GLU A 432 -6.07 1.15 21.53
CA GLU A 432 -5.60 0.83 22.87
C GLU A 432 -4.98 -0.58 22.94
N ILE A 433 -4.96 -1.35 21.85
CA ILE A 433 -4.46 -2.75 21.87
C ILE A 433 -3.02 -2.88 22.38
N ILE A 434 -2.20 -1.83 22.23
CA ILE A 434 -0.81 -1.79 22.72
C ILE A 434 -0.69 -1.48 24.22
N GLU A 435 -1.75 -1.02 24.88
CA GLU A 435 -1.73 -0.72 26.31
C GLU A 435 -1.50 -1.98 27.16
N CYS A 436 -0.84 -1.81 28.31
CA CYS A 436 -0.44 -2.91 29.19
C CYS A 436 -1.62 -3.75 29.70
N SER A 437 -2.79 -3.14 29.90
CA SER A 437 -4.01 -3.82 30.35
C SER A 437 -4.78 -4.51 29.24
N SER A 438 -4.60 -4.09 27.99
CA SER A 438 -5.36 -4.61 26.86
C SER A 438 -5.04 -6.08 26.59
N GLU A 439 -6.06 -6.85 26.24
CA GLU A 439 -5.91 -8.24 25.82
C GLU A 439 -5.16 -8.32 24.49
N LEU A 440 -4.63 -9.52 24.21
CA LEU A 440 -4.15 -9.91 22.90
C LEU A 440 -5.33 -10.34 22.02
N LEU A 441 -5.11 -10.38 20.70
CA LEU A 441 -6.11 -10.85 19.75
C LEU A 441 -6.41 -12.34 20.01
N ALA A 442 -7.69 -12.70 20.02
CA ALA A 442 -8.10 -14.09 20.03
C ALA A 442 -7.96 -14.68 18.62
N LEU A 443 -7.44 -15.91 18.53
CA LEU A 443 -7.50 -16.69 17.30
C LEU A 443 -8.93 -17.16 17.01
N PRO A 444 -9.28 -17.42 15.74
CA PRO A 444 -10.49 -18.19 15.44
C PRO A 444 -10.35 -19.62 16.00
N SER A 445 -11.46 -20.34 16.08
CA SER A 445 -11.43 -21.69 16.64
C SER A 445 -10.60 -22.61 15.74
N ALA A 446 -9.87 -23.55 16.32
CA ALA A 446 -9.25 -24.63 15.54
C ALA A 446 -10.32 -25.45 14.79
N ASP A 447 -11.54 -25.51 15.32
CA ASP A 447 -12.68 -26.15 14.65
C ASP A 447 -13.10 -25.42 13.38
N ASP A 448 -12.87 -24.11 13.27
CA ASP A 448 -13.20 -23.35 12.06
C ASP A 448 -12.42 -23.90 10.86
N TRP A 449 -11.12 -24.19 11.04
CA TRP A 449 -10.29 -24.85 10.02
C TRP A 449 -10.77 -26.28 9.73
N ASN A 450 -11.05 -27.07 10.78
CA ASN A 450 -11.45 -28.48 10.62
C ASN A 450 -12.83 -28.61 9.94
N ALA A 451 -13.71 -27.62 10.11
CA ALA A 451 -15.05 -27.63 9.56
C ALA A 451 -15.09 -27.29 8.06
N ILE A 452 -14.06 -26.65 7.49
CA ILE A 452 -14.02 -26.17 6.09
C ILE A 452 -14.39 -27.29 5.11
N ASP A 453 -13.79 -28.47 5.26
CA ASP A 453 -14.01 -29.59 4.33
C ASP A 453 -15.46 -30.09 4.37
N THR A 454 -16.14 -29.97 5.52
CA THR A 454 -17.53 -30.38 5.67
C THR A 454 -18.50 -29.27 5.23
N LEU A 455 -18.23 -28.02 5.60
CA LEU A 455 -19.08 -26.86 5.28
C LEU A 455 -19.12 -26.58 3.77
N PHE A 456 -18.05 -26.88 3.06
CA PHE A 456 -17.92 -26.64 1.62
C PHE A 456 -17.64 -27.92 0.84
N ALA A 457 -18.18 -29.06 1.30
CA ALA A 457 -17.99 -30.37 0.65
C ALA A 457 -18.44 -30.36 -0.82
N ASP A 458 -19.50 -29.61 -1.13
CA ASP A 458 -20.09 -29.51 -2.46
C ASP A 458 -19.47 -28.40 -3.34
N ASP A 459 -18.51 -27.61 -2.81
CA ASP A 459 -17.85 -26.50 -3.51
C ASP A 459 -16.32 -26.53 -3.30
N PRO A 460 -15.59 -27.31 -4.11
CA PRO A 460 -14.14 -27.46 -3.98
C PRO A 460 -13.37 -26.14 -4.09
N SER A 461 -13.81 -25.22 -4.95
CA SER A 461 -13.15 -23.93 -5.14
C SER A 461 -13.31 -23.04 -3.90
N LYS A 462 -14.54 -22.97 -3.36
CA LYS A 462 -14.79 -22.23 -2.11
C LYS A 462 -14.07 -22.86 -0.91
N ARG A 463 -13.94 -24.19 -0.89
CA ARG A 463 -13.16 -24.91 0.14
C ARG A 463 -11.69 -24.47 0.14
N VAL A 464 -11.02 -24.45 -1.02
CA VAL A 464 -9.62 -23.99 -1.15
C VAL A 464 -9.48 -22.52 -0.74
N PHE A 465 -10.36 -21.66 -1.28
CA PHE A 465 -10.40 -20.25 -0.93
C PHE A 465 -10.53 -20.02 0.59
N LYS A 466 -11.43 -20.74 1.26
CA LYS A 466 -11.64 -20.64 2.71
C LYS A 466 -10.48 -21.19 3.54
N ARG A 467 -9.76 -22.22 3.05
CA ARG A 467 -8.50 -22.63 3.67
C ARG A 467 -7.49 -21.48 3.64
N HIS A 468 -7.33 -20.78 2.52
CA HIS A 468 -6.42 -19.64 2.45
C HIS A 468 -6.83 -18.48 3.38
N GLU A 469 -8.12 -18.12 3.44
CA GLU A 469 -8.60 -17.06 4.35
C GLU A 469 -8.35 -17.43 5.83
N VAL A 470 -8.73 -18.63 6.27
CA VAL A 470 -8.55 -19.05 7.68
C VAL A 470 -7.07 -19.22 8.04
N TRP A 471 -6.25 -19.74 7.13
CA TRP A 471 -4.80 -19.78 7.34
C TRP A 471 -4.24 -18.37 7.51
N THR A 472 -4.66 -17.43 6.68
CA THR A 472 -4.19 -16.03 6.72
C THR A 472 -4.60 -15.36 8.02
N GLU A 473 -5.87 -15.49 8.42
CA GLU A 473 -6.39 -14.99 9.69
C GLU A 473 -5.51 -15.46 10.86
N CYS A 474 -5.25 -16.77 10.94
CA CYS A 474 -4.44 -17.36 12.00
C CYS A 474 -2.96 -16.92 11.93
N ALA A 475 -2.35 -16.90 10.76
CA ALA A 475 -0.95 -16.52 10.57
C ALA A 475 -0.69 -15.04 10.93
N VAL A 476 -1.60 -14.15 10.53
CA VAL A 476 -1.50 -12.71 10.82
C VAL A 476 -1.77 -12.43 12.29
N ILE A 477 -2.83 -12.99 12.88
CA ILE A 477 -3.12 -12.82 14.32
C ILE A 477 -1.94 -13.31 15.16
N LYS A 478 -1.33 -14.45 14.85
CA LYS A 478 -0.14 -14.95 15.57
C LYS A 478 1.05 -14.00 15.44
N SER A 479 1.29 -13.47 14.24
CA SER A 479 2.39 -12.53 14.00
C SER A 479 2.19 -11.22 14.77
N ILE A 480 0.96 -10.69 14.79
CA ILE A 480 0.59 -9.49 15.56
C ILE A 480 0.63 -9.76 17.07
N ASN A 481 0.14 -10.91 17.54
CA ASN A 481 0.22 -11.27 18.96
C ASN A 481 1.65 -11.43 19.43
N HIS A 482 2.53 -11.99 18.59
CA HIS A 482 3.95 -12.02 18.88
C HIS A 482 4.52 -10.60 19.02
N ALA A 483 4.16 -9.69 18.09
CA ALA A 483 4.56 -8.29 18.16
C ALA A 483 4.02 -7.57 19.40
N LEU A 484 2.73 -7.72 19.71
CA LEU A 484 2.10 -7.15 20.91
C LEU A 484 2.80 -7.61 22.18
N ARG A 485 3.13 -8.91 22.29
CA ARG A 485 3.85 -9.42 23.47
C ARG A 485 5.22 -8.77 23.61
N ARG A 486 6.01 -8.73 22.54
CA ARG A 486 7.36 -8.14 22.55
C ARG A 486 7.32 -6.64 22.81
N LEU A 487 6.34 -5.95 22.24
CA LEU A 487 6.09 -4.53 22.44
C LEU A 487 5.73 -4.22 23.90
N LYS A 488 4.73 -4.91 24.43
CA LYS A 488 4.27 -4.74 25.82
C LYS A 488 5.36 -5.12 26.82
N GLU A 489 6.11 -6.19 26.56
CA GLU A 489 7.25 -6.55 27.40
C GLU A 489 8.30 -5.44 27.50
N ALA A 490 8.51 -4.68 26.42
CA ALA A 490 9.45 -3.56 26.41
C ALA A 490 8.90 -2.29 27.09
N ILE A 491 7.60 -2.00 26.98
CA ILE A 491 7.01 -0.73 27.45
C ILE A 491 6.22 -0.84 28.77
N CYS A 492 5.98 -2.05 29.28
CA CYS A 492 5.18 -2.30 30.47
C CYS A 492 6.02 -2.91 31.60
N PRO A 493 6.80 -2.11 32.35
CA PRO A 493 7.72 -2.62 33.37
C PRO A 493 7.01 -3.30 34.56
N SER A 494 5.72 -3.02 34.77
CA SER A 494 4.91 -3.65 35.84
C SER A 494 4.18 -4.92 35.38
N GLY A 495 4.50 -5.43 34.19
CA GLY A 495 3.80 -6.55 33.56
C GLY A 495 2.68 -6.07 32.63
N PHE A 496 2.15 -7.01 31.84
CA PHE A 496 1.13 -6.76 30.83
C PHE A 496 0.19 -7.95 30.69
N ASN A 497 -1.00 -7.69 30.16
CA ASN A 497 -2.02 -8.69 29.91
C ASN A 497 -1.62 -9.57 28.71
N THR A 498 -1.46 -10.87 28.96
CA THR A 498 -1.12 -11.89 27.96
C THR A 498 -2.33 -12.70 27.50
N PHE A 499 -3.53 -12.40 27.99
CA PHE A 499 -4.74 -13.15 27.67
C PHE A 499 -5.18 -12.87 26.22
N GLN A 500 -5.41 -13.93 25.44
CA GLN A 500 -5.86 -13.85 24.04
C GLN A 500 -7.38 -13.94 23.98
N ALA A 501 -8.08 -12.82 24.13
CA ALA A 501 -9.54 -12.81 24.20
C ALA A 501 -10.22 -11.72 23.37
N PHE A 502 -9.46 -10.76 22.82
CA PHE A 502 -10.04 -9.74 21.96
C PHE A 502 -10.42 -10.34 20.60
N LYS A 503 -11.73 -10.53 20.39
CA LYS A 503 -12.29 -11.00 19.12
C LYS A 503 -12.76 -9.80 18.30
N MET A 504 -12.32 -9.72 17.05
CA MET A 504 -12.96 -8.86 16.07
C MET A 504 -14.19 -9.60 15.53
N ILE A 505 -15.38 -9.11 15.86
CA ILE A 505 -16.65 -9.69 15.46
C ILE A 505 -17.36 -8.74 14.52
N ARG A 506 -17.82 -9.25 13.39
CA ARG A 506 -18.77 -8.56 12.52
C ARG A 506 -20.17 -8.92 12.99
N GLU A 507 -20.96 -7.90 13.28
CA GLU A 507 -22.37 -8.08 13.56
C GLU A 507 -23.12 -8.44 12.27
N PRO A 508 -24.14 -9.30 12.33
CA PRO A 508 -25.01 -9.56 11.19
C PRO A 508 -25.64 -8.26 10.68
N ALA A 509 -25.75 -8.11 9.37
CA ALA A 509 -26.49 -6.98 8.81
C ALA A 509 -27.95 -7.05 9.32
N THR A 510 -28.38 -6.01 10.04
CA THR A 510 -29.80 -5.87 10.36
C THR A 510 -30.54 -5.72 9.03
N PRO A 511 -31.58 -6.53 8.75
CA PRO A 511 -32.40 -6.33 7.57
C PRO A 511 -32.89 -4.88 7.58
N SER A 512 -32.60 -4.14 6.52
CA SER A 512 -33.18 -2.81 6.33
C SER A 512 -34.70 -2.98 6.49
N PRO A 513 -35.39 -2.10 7.26
CA PRO A 513 -36.84 -2.11 7.24
C PRO A 513 -37.26 -2.05 5.77
N GLU A 514 -38.09 -3.02 5.36
CA GLU A 514 -38.72 -2.95 4.05
C GLU A 514 -39.36 -1.56 3.92
N PRO A 515 -39.21 -0.87 2.78
CA PRO A 515 -39.92 0.39 2.60
C PRO A 515 -41.40 0.12 2.86
N GLU A 516 -41.95 0.76 3.91
CA GLU A 516 -43.38 0.68 4.20
C GLU A 516 -44.09 1.05 2.90
N THR A 517 -44.81 0.09 2.34
CA THR A 517 -45.71 0.34 1.24
C THR A 517 -46.76 1.27 1.79
N GLU A 518 -46.63 2.57 1.50
CA GLU A 518 -47.67 3.55 1.80
C GLU A 518 -48.98 3.02 1.24
N ALA A 519 -49.89 2.68 2.15
CA ALA A 519 -51.24 2.28 1.79
C ALA A 519 -51.88 3.45 1.03
N PRO A 520 -52.55 3.20 -0.11
CA PRO A 520 -53.17 4.27 -0.88
C PRO A 520 -54.25 4.91 -0.02
N SER A 521 -54.09 6.19 0.28
CA SER A 521 -55.13 6.99 0.95
C SER A 521 -56.33 7.12 0.01
N GLU A 522 -57.45 6.52 0.40
CA GLU A 522 -58.77 6.84 -0.14
C GLU A 522 -59.12 8.30 0.18
N GLN A 523 -59.80 8.95 -0.78
CA GLN A 523 -60.35 10.32 -0.77
C GLN A 523 -59.41 11.41 -1.30
N ASP A 524 -59.57 11.77 -2.57
CA ASP A 524 -60.52 12.84 -2.89
C ASP A 524 -60.91 12.89 -4.37
N THR A 525 -62.21 12.89 -4.60
CA THR A 525 -62.88 13.15 -5.88
C THR A 525 -63.17 14.64 -6.02
N GLN A 526 -62.77 15.30 -7.12
CA GLN A 526 -63.60 16.25 -7.91
C GLN A 526 -62.84 16.96 -9.08
N PRO A 527 -63.51 17.64 -10.05
CA PRO A 527 -63.74 17.13 -11.41
C PRO A 527 -63.14 18.08 -12.51
N PRO A 528 -63.46 17.92 -13.82
CA PRO A 528 -62.56 18.26 -14.94
C PRO A 528 -62.79 19.64 -15.58
N GLU A 529 -61.76 20.19 -16.23
CA GLU A 529 -61.73 21.20 -17.31
C GLU A 529 -60.25 21.57 -17.52
N SER A 530 -59.67 21.95 -18.66
CA SER A 530 -60.00 22.03 -20.09
C SER A 530 -58.72 22.52 -20.80
N SER A 531 -58.47 22.04 -22.02
CA SER A 531 -57.74 22.66 -23.15
C SER A 531 -56.53 23.60 -22.94
N GLU A 532 -55.42 23.19 -23.58
CA GLU A 532 -54.47 23.96 -24.41
C GLU A 532 -54.30 25.48 -24.22
N ALA A 533 -53.06 25.93 -23.96
CA ALA A 533 -52.45 27.09 -24.61
C ALA A 533 -50.91 27.10 -24.47
N GLU A 534 -50.25 27.53 -25.54
CA GLU A 534 -48.82 27.67 -25.79
C GLU A 534 -48.20 28.99 -25.24
N VAL A 535 -46.90 28.93 -24.87
CA VAL A 535 -45.83 29.98 -24.99
C VAL A 535 -45.86 31.15 -23.96
N PRO A 536 -44.75 31.87 -23.61
CA PRO A 536 -43.29 31.74 -23.88
C PRO A 536 -42.36 31.70 -22.64
N VAL A 537 -41.09 31.39 -22.92
CA VAL A 537 -39.90 31.58 -22.07
C VAL A 537 -39.69 33.06 -21.72
N ALA A 538 -39.41 33.35 -20.43
CA ALA A 538 -38.92 34.65 -19.96
C ALA A 538 -37.53 34.50 -19.35
N GLU A 539 -36.60 35.33 -19.84
CA GLU A 539 -35.23 35.51 -19.40
C GLU A 539 -35.18 36.09 -17.97
N ILE A 540 -34.23 35.62 -17.16
CA ILE A 540 -33.93 36.16 -15.82
C ILE A 540 -32.61 36.95 -15.92
N PRO A 541 -32.53 38.19 -15.41
CA PRO A 541 -31.37 39.05 -15.59
C PRO A 541 -30.24 38.71 -14.61
N VAL A 542 -29.02 38.78 -15.12
CA VAL A 542 -27.76 38.67 -14.38
C VAL A 542 -27.48 40.02 -13.72
N GLU A 543 -27.39 40.06 -12.38
CA GLU A 543 -26.88 41.21 -11.64
C GLU A 543 -25.35 41.18 -11.58
N GLU A 544 -24.75 42.27 -12.05
CA GLU A 544 -23.30 42.56 -12.00
C GLU A 544 -22.87 42.89 -10.56
N ILE A 545 -21.77 42.25 -10.11
CA ILE A 545 -21.04 42.65 -8.90
C ILE A 545 -19.70 43.27 -9.35
N PRO A 546 -19.34 44.46 -8.84
CA PRO A 546 -18.23 45.24 -9.38
C PRO A 546 -16.85 44.75 -8.94
N SER A 547 -15.93 44.72 -9.91
CA SER A 547 -14.49 44.50 -9.75
C SER A 547 -13.82 45.63 -8.96
N PRO A 548 -12.88 45.35 -8.05
CA PRO A 548 -11.99 46.38 -7.53
C PRO A 548 -10.84 46.63 -8.51
N GLU A 549 -10.73 47.88 -8.96
CA GLU A 549 -9.59 48.46 -9.66
C GLU A 549 -8.32 48.31 -8.80
N LEU A 550 -7.26 47.77 -9.41
CA LEU A 550 -5.89 47.83 -8.87
C LEU A 550 -5.02 48.60 -9.85
N ASP A 551 -4.51 49.71 -9.31
CA ASP A 551 -3.76 50.78 -9.91
C ASP A 551 -2.44 50.28 -10.54
N ILE A 552 -2.20 50.69 -11.79
CA ILE A 552 -0.97 50.40 -12.54
C ILE A 552 -0.03 51.60 -12.32
N GLY A 553 0.94 51.41 -11.43
CA GLY A 553 2.09 52.29 -11.30
C GLY A 553 3.21 51.89 -12.26
N ASP A 554 3.55 52.83 -13.14
CA ASP A 554 4.63 52.83 -14.12
C ASP A 554 6.03 53.03 -13.48
N GLU A 555 7.06 52.84 -14.29
CA GLU A 555 8.48 53.21 -14.18
C GLU A 555 9.48 52.24 -13.49
N GLY A 556 10.38 51.68 -14.32
CA GLY A 556 11.58 50.97 -13.89
C GLY A 556 12.38 50.33 -15.03
N THR A 557 12.97 51.16 -15.88
CA THR A 557 13.87 50.85 -17.01
C THR A 557 15.18 50.12 -16.62
N VAL A 558 15.50 49.01 -17.35
CA VAL A 558 16.80 48.62 -18.02
C VAL A 558 18.06 48.41 -17.12
N PRO A 559 19.06 47.51 -17.40
CA PRO A 559 19.40 46.86 -18.68
C PRO A 559 19.65 45.33 -18.69
N GLU A 560 19.28 44.73 -19.82
CA GLU A 560 20.18 44.09 -20.80
C GLU A 560 21.58 43.65 -20.30
N THR A 561 21.78 42.34 -20.11
CA THR A 561 23.10 41.71 -20.20
C THR A 561 23.05 40.51 -21.13
N THR A 562 23.68 40.75 -22.28
CA THR A 562 24.16 39.89 -23.34
C THR A 562 24.67 38.50 -22.93
N ASP A 563 24.31 37.50 -23.74
CA ASP A 563 25.00 36.22 -23.93
C ASP A 563 26.53 36.38 -24.07
N PRO A 564 27.29 35.34 -23.69
CA PRO A 564 28.09 34.68 -24.73
C PRO A 564 28.16 33.15 -24.58
N LYS A 565 27.69 32.44 -25.61
CA LYS A 565 28.41 31.31 -26.23
C LYS A 565 29.06 31.86 -27.50
N PRO A 566 30.21 31.37 -28.00
CA PRO A 566 30.63 29.96 -27.98
C PRO A 566 32.12 29.77 -27.62
N ASP A 567 32.57 28.53 -27.48
CA ASP A 567 33.76 28.03 -28.17
C ASP A 567 33.97 26.54 -27.86
N ASP A 568 33.85 25.77 -28.93
CA ASP A 568 34.35 24.39 -29.08
C ASP A 568 35.46 24.49 -30.12
N PRO A 569 36.66 23.95 -29.87
CA PRO A 569 37.23 23.16 -30.96
C PRO A 569 38.01 21.91 -30.54
N ALA A 570 37.95 20.97 -31.50
CA ALA A 570 38.92 19.92 -31.83
C ALA A 570 38.87 18.65 -30.96
N GLN A 571 38.37 17.53 -31.49
CA GLN A 571 39.09 16.62 -32.41
C GLN A 571 40.54 16.34 -32.01
N GLN A 572 40.77 15.13 -31.48
CA GLN A 572 42.00 14.40 -31.78
C GLN A 572 41.75 12.88 -31.84
N GLU A 573 42.30 12.31 -32.91
CA GLU A 573 42.26 10.92 -33.33
C GLU A 573 43.13 9.99 -32.46
N THR A 574 42.69 8.73 -32.36
CA THR A 574 43.40 7.45 -32.48
C THR A 574 44.79 7.18 -31.84
N THR A 575 44.91 5.90 -31.42
CA THR A 575 46.11 5.05 -31.21
C THR A 575 46.68 4.93 -29.80
N SER A 576 46.25 3.89 -29.08
CA SER A 576 47.07 2.72 -28.68
C SER A 576 46.21 1.67 -27.98
#